data_AF-A0A2E5X567-F1
#
_entry.id   AF-A0A2E5X567-F1
#
_cell.length_a   1.000
_cell.length_b   1.000
_cell.length_c   1.000
_cell.angle_alpha   90.00
_cell.angle_beta   90.00
_cell.angle_gamma   90.00
#
_symmetry.space_group_name_H-M   'P 1'
#
loop_
_entity.id
_entity.type
_entity.pdbx_description
1 polymer ?
#
loop_
_entity_poly.entity_id
_entity_poly.type
_entity_poly.pdbx_seq_one_letter_code
_entity_poly.pdbx_strand_id
1 'polypeptide(L)'
;MGPTTGFVLFLLITLAFLGAVILTGKAARRVAHLCCVGGAVLGLGITIYFAEQLGALYDLESAGWITPLHLVLAKITVCAYLLPVITGLRTMRDEVHKDTHGKVAHLVIGLTVLTAITGTAMVLMATRLS
;
A
#
# COMPACT_ATOMS: atom_id res chain seq x y z
N MET A 1 -14.85 15.91 -3.22
CA MET A 1 -13.64 15.59 -4.01
C MET A 1 -13.99 14.44 -4.95
N GLY A 2 -13.62 14.50 -6.22
CA GLY A 2 -13.96 13.43 -7.18
C GLY A 2 -13.14 12.15 -6.95
N PRO A 3 -13.60 10.97 -7.44
CA PRO A 3 -12.92 9.69 -7.23
C PRO A 3 -11.46 9.68 -7.69
N THR A 4 -11.18 10.21 -8.89
CA THR A 4 -9.81 10.28 -9.43
C THR A 4 -8.90 11.15 -8.57
N THR A 5 -9.35 12.35 -8.22
CA THR A 5 -8.57 13.27 -7.37
C THR A 5 -8.30 12.67 -6.00
N GLY A 6 -9.31 12.03 -5.40
CA GLY A 6 -9.16 11.38 -4.11
C GLY A 6 -8.20 10.20 -4.15
N PHE A 7 -8.32 9.35 -5.16
CA PHE A 7 -7.39 8.24 -5.38
C PHE A 7 -5.94 8.73 -5.50
N VAL A 8 -5.67 9.69 -6.41
CA VAL A 8 -4.30 10.20 -6.63
C VAL A 8 -3.74 10.86 -5.37
N LEU A 9 -4.52 11.71 -4.71
CA LEU A 9 -4.07 12.42 -3.51
C LEU A 9 -3.73 11.44 -2.38
N PHE A 10 -4.63 10.52 -2.06
CA PHE A 10 -4.42 9.58 -0.97
C PHE A 10 -3.38 8.52 -1.31
N LEU A 11 -3.22 8.14 -2.58
CA LEU A 11 -2.11 7.29 -3.02
C LEU A 11 -0.76 7.98 -2.75
N LEU A 12 -0.61 9.25 -3.13
CA LEU A 12 0.63 10.00 -2.88
C LEU A 12 0.90 10.19 -1.38
N ILE A 13 -0.13 10.49 -0.59
CA ILE A 13 -0.03 10.57 0.87
C ILE A 13 0.43 9.23 1.46
N THR A 14 -0.15 8.12 1.00
CA THR A 14 0.22 6.77 1.45
C THR A 14 1.68 6.46 1.12
N LEU A 15 2.13 6.77 -0.09
CA LEU A 15 3.53 6.60 -0.50
C LEU A 15 4.47 7.46 0.33
N ALA A 16 4.09 8.70 0.64
CA ALA A 16 4.86 9.59 1.51
C ALA A 16 4.99 9.01 2.93
N PHE A 17 3.90 8.48 3.50
CA PHE A 17 3.95 7.80 4.80
C PHE A 17 4.81 6.53 4.75
N LEU A 18 4.72 5.71 3.70
CA LEU A 18 5.58 4.53 3.55
C LEU A 18 7.06 4.89 3.48
N GLY A 19 7.40 5.96 2.75
CA GLY A 19 8.76 6.51 2.76
C GLY A 19 9.18 6.95 4.17
N ALA A 20 8.31 7.67 4.88
CA ALA A 20 8.55 8.10 6.24
C ALA A 20 8.73 6.91 7.21
N VAL A 21 7.95 5.83 7.08
CA VAL A 21 8.06 4.60 7.88
C VAL A 21 9.48 4.02 7.79
N ILE A 22 10.07 3.97 6.60
CA ILE A 22 11.45 3.51 6.40
C ILE A 22 12.43 4.45 7.11
N LEU A 23 12.29 5.76 6.91
CA LEU A 23 13.19 6.76 7.49
C LEU A 23 13.15 6.76 9.01
N THR A 24 11.96 6.78 9.61
CA THR A 24 11.78 6.77 11.07
C THR A 24 12.18 5.42 11.67
N GLY A 25 12.00 4.32 10.94
CA GLY A 25 12.46 2.99 11.33
C GLY A 25 13.97 2.90 11.40
N LYS A 26 14.69 3.38 10.37
CA LYS A 26 16.16 3.46 10.34
C LYS A 26 16.71 4.40 11.42
N ALA A 27 16.01 5.50 11.71
CA ALA A 27 16.38 6.45 12.75
C ALA A 27 16.04 5.97 14.19
N ALA A 28 15.52 4.74 14.36
CA ALA A 28 15.09 4.18 15.64
C ALA A 28 14.05 5.06 16.40
N ARG A 29 13.28 5.89 15.70
CA ARG A 29 12.26 6.78 16.29
C ARG A 29 10.92 6.05 16.41
N ARG A 30 10.78 5.22 17.45
CA ARG A 30 9.63 4.30 17.61
C ARG A 30 8.27 4.99 17.53
N VAL A 31 8.05 6.08 18.29
CA VAL A 31 6.76 6.79 18.31
C VAL A 31 6.44 7.33 16.92
N ALA A 32 7.39 8.05 16.30
CA ALA A 32 7.23 8.58 14.96
C ALA A 32 6.96 7.48 13.93
N HIS A 33 7.68 6.35 14.02
CA HIS A 33 7.47 5.20 13.15
C HIS A 33 6.06 4.61 13.29
N LEU A 34 5.57 4.41 14.52
CA LEU A 34 4.20 3.92 14.73
C LEU A 34 3.14 4.91 14.24
N CYS A 35 3.35 6.22 14.43
CA CYS A 35 2.49 7.25 13.86
C CYS A 35 2.48 7.20 12.32
N CYS A 36 3.64 7.04 11.69
CA CYS A 36 3.74 6.91 10.23
C CYS A 36 3.10 5.63 9.72
N VAL A 37 3.24 4.50 10.43
CA VAL A 37 2.55 3.24 10.10
C VAL A 37 1.04 3.43 10.18
N GLY A 38 0.52 4.04 11.24
CA GLY A 38 -0.90 4.36 11.37
C GLY A 38 -1.39 5.27 10.24
N GLY A 39 -0.64 6.32 9.90
CA GLY A 39 -0.92 7.19 8.77
C GLY A 39 -0.93 6.47 7.42
N ALA A 40 0.02 5.56 7.19
CA ALA A 40 0.07 4.74 5.98
C ALA A 40 -1.15 3.81 5.87
N VAL A 41 -1.55 3.15 6.97
CA VAL A 41 -2.71 2.25 6.99
C VAL A 41 -4.00 3.03 6.72
N LEU A 42 -4.19 4.18 7.37
CA LEU A 42 -5.36 5.03 7.15
C LEU A 42 -5.38 5.57 5.72
N GLY A 43 -4.25 6.09 5.23
CA GLY A 43 -4.11 6.58 3.86
C GLY A 43 -4.41 5.50 2.83
N LEU A 44 -3.92 4.28 3.05
CA LEU A 44 -4.18 3.13 2.18
C LEU A 44 -5.66 2.76 2.17
N GLY A 45 -6.31 2.71 3.34
CA GLY A 45 -7.74 2.44 3.44
C GLY A 45 -8.58 3.46 2.65
N ILE A 46 -8.24 4.75 2.76
CA ILE A 46 -8.90 5.82 2.01
C ILE A 46 -8.59 5.72 0.50
N THR A 47 -7.36 5.34 0.15
CA THR A 47 -6.96 5.10 -1.25
C THR A 47 -7.80 3.99 -1.87
N ILE A 48 -7.99 2.88 -1.15
CA ILE A 48 -8.83 1.75 -1.60
C ILE A 48 -10.29 2.20 -1.77
N TYR A 49 -10.83 2.96 -0.82
CA TYR A 49 -12.19 3.50 -0.92
C TYR A 49 -12.41 4.36 -2.18
N PHE A 50 -11.44 5.20 -2.54
CA PHE A 50 -11.51 5.96 -3.80
C PHE A 50 -11.21 5.10 -5.03
N ALA A 51 -10.38 4.06 -4.91
CA ALA A 51 -10.11 3.12 -5.99
C ALA A 51 -11.35 2.30 -6.36
N GLU A 52 -12.15 1.87 -5.38
CA GLU A 52 -13.42 1.18 -5.62
C GLU A 52 -14.42 2.08 -6.36
N GLN A 53 -14.57 3.33 -5.92
CA GLN A 53 -15.40 4.31 -6.61
C GLN A 53 -14.89 4.63 -8.02
N LEU A 54 -13.57 4.71 -8.18
CA LEU A 54 -12.96 4.92 -9.48
C LEU A 54 -13.19 3.72 -10.41
N GLY A 55 -13.07 2.50 -9.89
CA GLY A 55 -13.34 1.27 -10.62
C GLY A 55 -14.78 1.18 -11.13
N ALA A 56 -15.76 1.74 -10.41
CA ALA A 56 -17.14 1.82 -10.88
C ALA A 56 -17.35 2.74 -12.11
N LEU A 57 -16.35 3.57 -12.45
CA LEU A 57 -16.40 4.48 -13.59
C LEU A 57 -15.65 3.94 -14.83
N TYR A 58 -15.00 2.78 -14.73
CA TYR A 58 -14.16 2.22 -15.79
C TYR A 58 -14.50 0.76 -16.05
N ASP A 59 -14.43 0.35 -17.31
CA ASP A 59 -14.40 -1.05 -17.70
C ASP A 59 -13.00 -1.60 -17.44
N LEU A 60 -12.78 -2.13 -16.24
CA LEU A 60 -11.48 -2.69 -15.86
C LEU A 60 -11.12 -3.93 -16.67
N GLU A 61 -12.07 -4.65 -17.27
CA GLU A 61 -11.76 -5.83 -18.10
C GLU A 61 -11.06 -5.42 -19.40
N SER A 62 -11.37 -4.23 -19.93
CA SER A 62 -10.70 -3.69 -21.12
C SER A 62 -9.19 -3.46 -20.95
N ALA A 63 -8.68 -3.40 -19.72
CA ALA A 63 -7.25 -3.33 -19.45
C ALA A 63 -6.51 -4.67 -19.68
N GLY A 64 -7.25 -5.76 -19.95
CA GLY A 64 -6.70 -7.06 -20.33
C GLY A 64 -6.03 -7.78 -19.16
N TRP A 65 -4.86 -8.39 -19.41
CA TRP A 65 -4.16 -9.24 -18.44
C TRP A 65 -3.68 -8.50 -17.17
N ILE A 66 -3.61 -7.17 -17.20
CA ILE A 66 -3.16 -6.38 -16.04
C ILE A 66 -4.17 -6.43 -14.89
N THR A 67 -5.46 -6.55 -15.20
CA THR A 67 -6.55 -6.59 -14.20
C THR A 67 -6.46 -7.80 -13.28
N PRO A 68 -6.46 -9.06 -13.80
CA PRO A 68 -6.28 -10.22 -12.93
C PRO A 68 -4.93 -10.23 -12.21
N LEU A 69 -3.85 -9.73 -12.84
CA LEU A 69 -2.55 -9.61 -12.17
C LEU A 69 -2.62 -8.66 -10.98
N HIS A 70 -3.16 -7.46 -11.18
CA HIS A 70 -3.30 -6.47 -10.12
C HIS A 70 -4.14 -7.01 -8.95
N LEU A 71 -5.27 -7.66 -9.25
CA LEU A 71 -6.15 -8.23 -8.23
C LEU A 71 -5.45 -9.34 -7.42
N VAL A 72 -4.65 -10.19 -8.06
CA VAL A 72 -3.84 -11.21 -7.37
C VAL A 72 -2.78 -10.56 -6.50
N LEU A 73 -2.03 -9.59 -7.03
CA LEU A 73 -1.01 -8.85 -6.27
C LEU A 73 -1.61 -8.10 -5.08
N ALA A 74 -2.77 -7.46 -5.25
CA ALA A 74 -3.47 -6.76 -4.19
C ALA A 74 -3.85 -7.73 -3.06
N LYS A 75 -4.43 -8.90 -3.39
CA LYS A 75 -4.76 -9.93 -2.40
C LYS A 75 -3.53 -10.43 -1.65
N ILE A 76 -2.45 -10.75 -2.36
CA ILE A 76 -1.20 -11.21 -1.75
C ILE A 76 -0.63 -10.12 -0.83
N THR A 77 -0.60 -8.87 -1.29
CA THR A 77 -0.05 -7.74 -0.53
C THR A 77 -0.85 -7.48 0.74
N VAL A 78 -2.19 -7.52 0.68
CA VAL A 78 -3.06 -7.38 1.85
C VAL A 78 -2.77 -8.47 2.88
N CYS A 79 -2.70 -9.74 2.46
CA CYS A 79 -2.32 -10.83 3.35
C CYS A 79 -0.90 -10.65 3.92
N ALA A 80 0.04 -10.19 3.10
CA ALA A 80 1.42 -9.99 3.48
C ALA A 80 1.60 -8.90 4.55
N TYR A 81 0.69 -7.92 4.68
CA TYR A 81 0.73 -6.92 5.76
C TYR A 81 0.64 -7.52 7.17
N LEU A 82 0.14 -8.75 7.32
CA LEU A 82 0.19 -9.45 8.62
C LEU A 82 1.64 -9.72 9.05
N LEU A 83 2.57 -9.94 8.12
CA LEU A 83 3.96 -10.24 8.42
C LEU A 83 4.71 -9.09 9.13
N PRO A 84 4.70 -7.83 8.63
CA PRO A 84 5.33 -6.71 9.33
C PRO A 84 4.61 -6.39 10.64
N VAL A 85 3.29 -6.63 10.77
CA VAL A 85 2.58 -6.49 12.05
C VAL A 85 3.10 -7.50 13.07
N ILE A 86 3.12 -8.80 12.72
CA ILE A 86 3.59 -9.87 13.61
C ILE A 86 5.06 -9.66 13.99
N THR A 87 5.93 -9.41 13.01
CA THR A 87 7.36 -9.20 13.25
C THR A 87 7.63 -7.88 13.99
N GLY A 88 6.83 -6.84 13.76
CA GLY A 88 6.90 -5.57 14.49
C GLY A 88 6.54 -5.75 15.97
N LEU A 89 5.45 -6.46 16.27
CA LEU A 89 5.08 -6.81 17.65
C LEU A 89 6.15 -7.66 18.35
N ARG A 90 6.80 -8.59 17.64
CA ARG A 90 7.94 -9.36 18.17
C ARG A 90 9.13 -8.45 18.48
N THR A 91 9.46 -7.53 17.58
CA THR A 91 10.54 -6.55 17.75
C THR A 91 10.29 -5.62 18.93
N MET A 92 9.02 -5.32 19.23
CA MET A 92 8.63 -4.52 20.40
C MET A 92 8.84 -5.24 21.74
N ARG A 93 8.90 -6.59 21.72
CA ARG A 93 9.17 -7.43 22.90
C ARG A 93 10.65 -7.76 23.03
N ASP A 94 11.32 -8.01 21.91
CA ASP A 94 12.72 -8.42 21.87
C ASP A 94 13.43 -7.86 20.61
N GLU A 95 14.51 -7.13 20.84
CA GLU A 95 15.30 -6.47 19.80
C GLU A 95 16.03 -7.43 18.85
N VAL A 96 16.19 -8.71 19.23
CA VAL A 96 16.82 -9.73 18.37
C VAL A 96 16.10 -9.88 17.03
N HIS A 97 14.81 -9.51 16.96
CA HIS A 97 13.99 -9.65 15.75
C HIS A 97 14.04 -8.43 14.81
N LYS A 98 14.80 -7.38 15.13
CA LYS A 98 14.87 -6.12 14.34
C LYS A 98 15.24 -6.37 12.88
N ASP A 99 16.25 -7.20 12.63
CA ASP A 99 16.72 -7.49 11.26
C ASP A 99 15.64 -8.24 10.45
N THR A 100 14.99 -9.24 11.05
CA THR A 100 13.88 -9.97 10.43
C THR A 100 12.71 -9.05 10.11
N HIS A 101 12.31 -8.17 11.04
CA HIS A 101 11.27 -7.18 10.78
C HIS A 101 11.65 -6.24 9.64
N GLY A 102 12.90 -5.76 9.61
CA GLY A 102 13.41 -4.92 8.53
C GLY A 102 13.30 -5.60 7.16
N LYS A 103 13.79 -6.84 7.03
CA LYS A 103 13.72 -7.60 5.76
C LYS A 103 12.28 -7.83 5.30
N VAL A 104 11.42 -8.27 6.21
CA VAL A 104 9.99 -8.50 5.93
C VAL A 104 9.28 -7.20 5.54
N ALA A 105 9.55 -6.10 6.25
CA ALA A 105 8.95 -4.81 5.94
C ALA A 105 9.35 -4.31 4.55
N HIS A 106 10.64 -4.41 4.16
CA HIS A 106 11.07 -4.01 2.82
C HIS A 106 10.43 -4.87 1.72
N LEU A 107 10.30 -6.18 1.93
CA LEU A 107 9.59 -7.06 1.01
C LEU A 107 8.14 -6.60 0.80
N VAL A 108 7.41 -6.36 1.89
CA VAL A 108 5.99 -5.98 1.83
C VAL A 108 5.80 -4.56 1.27
N ILE A 109 6.71 -3.63 1.56
CA ILE A 109 6.74 -2.31 0.91
C ILE A 109 6.98 -2.47 -0.60
N GLY A 110 7.90 -3.33 -1.02
CA GLY A 110 8.13 -3.64 -2.43
C GLY A 110 6.87 -4.19 -3.13
N LEU A 111 6.17 -5.13 -2.50
CA LEU A 111 4.88 -5.64 -2.98
C LEU A 111 3.82 -4.55 -3.06
N THR A 112 3.79 -3.64 -2.08
CA THR A 112 2.86 -2.50 -2.06
C THR A 112 3.11 -1.56 -3.22
N VAL A 113 4.37 -1.20 -3.48
CA VAL A 113 4.76 -0.35 -4.60
C VAL A 113 4.41 -1.03 -5.93
N LEU A 114 4.68 -2.32 -6.08
CA LEU A 114 4.32 -3.07 -7.29
C LEU A 114 2.79 -3.14 -7.49
N THR A 115 2.02 -3.29 -6.41
CA THR A 115 0.56 -3.26 -6.44
C THR A 115 0.04 -1.88 -6.84
N ALA A 116 0.62 -0.80 -6.33
CA ALA A 116 0.27 0.57 -6.71
C ALA A 116 0.57 0.85 -8.18
N ILE A 117 1.72 0.39 -8.69
CA ILE A 117 2.10 0.51 -10.11
C ILE A 117 1.09 -0.25 -10.99
N THR A 118 0.81 -1.51 -10.68
CA THR A 118 -0.11 -2.33 -11.49
C THR A 118 -1.55 -1.80 -11.42
N GLY A 119 -2.00 -1.27 -10.28
CA GLY A 119 -3.32 -0.66 -10.15
C GLY A 119 -3.45 0.65 -10.92
N THR A 120 -2.39 1.47 -10.90
CA THR A 120 -2.33 2.70 -11.71
C THR A 120 -2.35 2.37 -13.21
N ALA A 121 -1.54 1.38 -13.63
CA ALA A 121 -1.53 0.91 -15.01
C ALA A 121 -2.89 0.38 -15.45
N MET A 122 -3.57 -0.42 -14.62
CA MET A 122 -4.92 -0.92 -14.86
C MET A 122 -5.91 0.21 -15.13
N VAL A 123 -5.93 1.26 -14.31
CA VAL A 123 -6.82 2.42 -14.50
C VAL A 123 -6.48 3.20 -15.77
N LEU A 124 -5.20 3.40 -16.08
CA LEU A 124 -4.77 4.14 -17.27
C LEU A 124 -5.06 3.38 -18.58
N MET A 125 -5.08 2.05 -18.53
CA MET A 125 -5.37 1.19 -19.67
C MET A 125 -6.86 0.88 -19.82
N ALA A 126 -7.66 1.06 -18.76
CA ALA A 126 -9.08 0.81 -18.79
C ALA A 126 -9.84 1.89 -19.56
N THR A 127 -10.89 1.49 -20.25
CA THR A 127 -11.82 2.39 -20.94
C THR A 127 -12.80 2.95 -19.93
N ARG A 128 -13.03 4.27 -19.98
CA ARG A 128 -14.03 4.92 -19.12
C ARG A 128 -15.44 4.57 -19.58
N LEU A 129 -16.32 4.23 -18.64
CA LEU A 129 -17.74 4.02 -18.92
C LEU A 129 -18.38 5.39 -19.22
N SER A 130 -19.03 5.50 -20.38
CA SER A 130 -19.71 6.72 -20.87
C SER A 130 -21.02 7.00 -20.17
#